data_AF-A0AAW4SEB0-F1
#
_entry.id   AF-A0AAW4SEB0-F1
#
_cell.length_a   1.000
_cell.length_b   1.000
_cell.length_c   1.000
_cell.angle_alpha   90.00
_cell.angle_beta   90.00
_cell.angle_gamma   90.00
#
_symmetry.space_group_name_H-M   'P 1'
#
loop_
_entity.id
_entity.type
_entity.pdbx_description
1 polymer ?
#
loop_
_entity_poly.entity_id
_entity_poly.type
_entity_poly.pdbx_seq_one_letter_code
_entity_poly.pdbx_strand_id
1 'polypeptide(L)'
;AAAPDTAGEEATVVVLTPGRYNSAYFEHSLVARTMGVDLVEASDLVERGDRIYMRTTAGLRRVDVIYKRTDDDFLDPEVFRPDSMLGVPGLVRSVLAGNVVVANAIGNGIADDKLTYTYIPDLIRYYLSEEPILPNVDTWRLE
;
A
#
# COMPACT_ATOMS: atom_id res chain seq x y z
N ALA A 1 4.33 -6.06 6.80
CA ALA A 1 4.34 -6.76 5.50
C ALA A 1 5.68 -7.46 5.36
N ALA A 2 5.69 -8.71 4.89
CA ALA A 2 6.92 -9.43 4.57
C ALA A 2 7.17 -9.35 3.05
N ALA A 3 8.42 -9.52 2.63
CA ALA A 3 8.73 -9.70 1.21
C ALA A 3 8.05 -10.98 0.68
N PRO A 4 7.66 -11.04 -0.60
CA PRO A 4 7.11 -12.25 -1.19
C PRO A 4 8.18 -13.37 -1.20
N ASP A 5 7.74 -14.63 -1.19
CA ASP A 5 8.65 -15.81 -1.25
C ASP A 5 9.51 -15.83 -2.52
N THR A 6 9.09 -15.08 -3.55
CA THR A 6 9.84 -14.91 -4.79
C THR A 6 10.96 -13.89 -4.70
N ALA A 7 11.11 -13.16 -3.59
CA ALA A 7 12.20 -12.22 -3.34
C ALA A 7 13.53 -12.97 -3.12
N GLY A 8 14.64 -12.33 -3.45
CA GLY A 8 15.97 -12.85 -3.13
C GLY A 8 16.32 -12.66 -1.65
N GLU A 9 17.58 -12.92 -1.28
CA GLU A 9 18.08 -12.71 0.09
C GLU A 9 17.94 -11.24 0.54
N GLU A 10 18.09 -10.29 -0.39
CA GLU A 10 17.87 -8.86 -0.16
C GLU A 10 16.65 -8.39 -0.96
N ALA A 11 15.55 -8.10 -0.27
CA ALA A 11 14.34 -7.57 -0.87
C ALA A 11 14.48 -6.07 -1.17
N THR A 12 14.11 -5.65 -2.38
CA THR A 12 14.07 -4.24 -2.74
C THR A 12 12.76 -3.63 -2.29
N VAL A 13 12.85 -2.63 -1.40
CA VAL A 13 11.72 -1.88 -0.85
C VAL A 13 11.73 -0.46 -1.41
N VAL A 14 10.56 0.07 -1.76
CA VAL A 14 10.38 1.47 -2.22
C VAL A 14 9.19 2.13 -1.55
N VAL A 15 9.18 3.45 -1.46
CA VAL A 15 8.02 4.25 -1.04
C VAL A 15 7.37 4.88 -2.27
N LEU A 16 6.15 4.47 -2.61
CA LEU A 16 5.38 5.03 -3.71
C LEU A 16 4.64 6.29 -3.24
N THR A 17 4.90 7.42 -3.89
CA THR A 17 4.29 8.71 -3.58
C THR A 17 3.48 9.24 -4.77
N PRO A 18 2.37 9.98 -4.54
CA PRO A 18 1.65 10.68 -5.60
C PRO A 18 2.36 11.97 -6.07
N GLY A 19 3.55 12.26 -5.52
CA GLY A 19 4.41 13.36 -5.94
C GLY A 19 4.24 14.65 -5.12
N ARG A 20 5.01 15.67 -5.50
CA ARG A 20 5.23 16.90 -4.72
C ARG A 20 4.00 17.76 -4.42
N TYR A 21 2.90 17.56 -5.15
CA TYR A 21 1.67 18.33 -4.97
C TYR A 21 0.74 17.75 -3.90
N ASN A 22 1.12 16.63 -3.29
CA ASN A 22 0.43 16.09 -2.12
C ASN A 22 0.91 16.78 -0.84
N SER A 23 -0.02 17.14 0.05
CA SER A 23 0.27 17.85 1.30
C SER A 23 1.20 17.08 2.25
N ALA A 24 1.16 15.75 2.21
CA ALA A 24 2.00 14.87 3.03
C ALA A 24 3.33 14.48 2.36
N TYR A 25 3.66 15.05 1.19
CA TYR A 25 4.88 14.69 0.45
C TYR A 25 6.17 14.82 1.28
N PHE A 26 6.24 15.84 2.15
CA PHE A 26 7.35 15.99 3.08
C PHE A 26 7.53 14.75 3.96
N GLU A 27 6.45 14.23 4.55
CA GLU A 27 6.47 13.02 5.37
C GLU A 27 6.89 11.80 4.56
N HIS A 28 6.41 11.66 3.32
CA HIS A 28 6.81 10.55 2.44
C HIS A 28 8.32 10.55 2.21
N SER A 29 8.88 11.71 1.89
CA SER A 29 10.32 11.88 1.67
C SER A 29 11.14 11.65 2.94
N LEU A 30 10.63 12.09 4.09
CA LEU A 30 11.28 11.91 5.38
C LEU A 30 11.33 10.44 5.77
N VAL A 31 10.23 9.71 5.63
CA VAL A 31 10.15 8.28 5.95
C VAL A 31 11.04 7.46 5.01
N ALA A 32 10.97 7.70 3.70
CA ALA A 32 11.82 7.02 2.72
C ALA A 32 13.32 7.22 3.04
N ARG A 33 13.71 8.47 3.31
CA ARG A 33 15.09 8.82 3.68
C ARG A 33 15.53 8.17 4.99
N THR A 34 14.66 8.14 6.01
CA THR A 34 14.98 7.55 7.32
C THR A 34 15.11 6.03 7.23
N MET A 35 14.29 5.39 6.40
CA MET A 35 14.38 3.97 6.10
C MET A 35 15.56 3.61 5.18
N GLY A 36 16.14 4.58 4.48
CA GLY A 36 17.21 4.34 3.51
C GLY A 36 16.73 3.66 2.23
N VAL A 37 15.48 3.89 1.83
CA VAL A 37 14.85 3.31 0.64
C VAL A 37 14.53 4.38 -0.40
N ASP A 38 14.33 3.97 -1.65
CA ASP A 38 14.00 4.89 -2.73
C ASP A 38 12.56 5.43 -2.60
N LEU A 39 12.41 6.75 -2.77
CA LEU A 39 11.11 7.41 -2.95
C LEU A 39 10.82 7.46 -4.45
N VAL A 40 9.72 6.86 -4.87
CA VAL A 40 9.37 6.69 -6.30
C VAL A 40 7.99 7.22 -6.62
N GLU A 41 7.82 7.78 -7.81
CA GLU A 41 6.52 8.04 -8.41
C GLU A 41 6.14 6.89 -9.36
N ALA A 42 4.87 6.83 -9.80
CA ALA A 42 4.40 5.76 -10.68
C ALA A 42 5.19 5.67 -12.01
N SER A 43 5.67 6.80 -12.53
CA SER A 43 6.49 6.89 -13.74
C SER A 43 7.85 6.20 -13.62
N ASP A 44 8.37 6.08 -12.40
CA ASP A 44 9.64 5.40 -12.12
C ASP A 44 9.48 3.89 -12.11
N LEU A 45 8.24 3.39 -12.02
CA LEU A 45 7.92 1.98 -11.96
C LEU A 45 7.37 1.47 -13.30
N VAL A 46 7.54 0.18 -13.55
CA VAL A 46 7.00 -0.50 -14.73
C VAL A 46 6.71 -1.96 -14.41
N GLU A 47 5.56 -2.44 -14.87
CA GLU A 47 5.21 -3.85 -14.81
C GLU A 47 5.79 -4.59 -16.04
N ARG A 48 6.41 -5.75 -15.80
CA ARG A 48 6.83 -6.70 -16.85
C ARG A 48 6.73 -8.14 -16.37
N GLY A 49 5.78 -8.91 -16.94
CA GLY A 49 5.61 -10.33 -16.61
C GLY A 49 5.11 -10.54 -15.19
N ASP A 50 4.11 -9.75 -14.79
CA ASP A 50 3.48 -9.68 -13.48
C ASP A 50 4.47 -9.37 -12.35
N ARG A 51 5.54 -8.63 -12.68
CA ARG A 51 6.59 -8.18 -11.75
C ARG A 51 6.80 -6.70 -11.90
N ILE A 52 7.05 -6.01 -10.79
CA ILE A 52 7.32 -4.59 -10.78
C ILE A 52 8.82 -4.33 -10.79
N TYR A 53 9.22 -3.37 -11.61
CA TYR A 53 10.60 -2.91 -11.72
C TYR A 53 10.67 -1.40 -11.59
N MET A 54 11.70 -0.91 -10.91
CA MET A 54 12.10 0.48 -10.87
C MET A 54 13.10 0.77 -12.00
N ARG A 55 12.92 1.88 -12.69
CA ARG A 55 13.82 2.39 -13.72
C ARG A 55 15.03 3.05 -13.04
N THR A 56 16.22 2.53 -13.32
CA THR A 56 17.48 3.14 -12.87
C THR A 56 18.38 3.43 -14.06
N THR A 57 19.42 4.23 -13.84
CA THR A 57 20.43 4.51 -14.87
C THR A 57 21.21 3.26 -15.29
N ALA A 58 21.31 2.25 -14.41
CA ALA A 58 21.96 0.97 -14.69
C ALA A 58 21.01 -0.08 -15.30
N GLY A 59 19.74 0.26 -15.51
CA GLY A 59 18.71 -0.65 -16.01
C GLY A 59 17.55 -0.86 -15.03
N LEU A 60 16.77 -1.90 -15.25
CA LEU A 60 15.61 -2.23 -14.41
C LEU A 60 16.06 -2.95 -13.14
N ARG A 61 15.65 -2.43 -11.98
CA ARG A 61 15.81 -3.11 -10.69
C ARG A 61 14.46 -3.64 -10.25
N ARG A 62 14.37 -4.92 -9.91
CA ARG A 62 13.13 -5.51 -9.42
C ARG A 62 12.73 -4.87 -8.08
N VAL A 63 11.43 -4.66 -7.87
CA VAL A 63 10.86 -4.18 -6.61
C VAL A 63 10.02 -5.31 -6.01
N ASP A 64 10.24 -5.61 -4.73
CA ASP A 64 9.59 -6.72 -4.02
C ASP A 64 8.53 -6.21 -3.03
N VAL A 65 8.76 -5.04 -2.43
CA VAL A 65 7.82 -4.41 -1.49
C VAL A 65 7.63 -2.93 -1.82
N ILE A 66 6.37 -2.51 -1.90
CA ILE A 66 5.98 -1.13 -2.13
C ILE A 66 5.24 -0.62 -0.89
N TYR A 67 5.83 0.36 -0.20
CA TYR A 67 5.10 1.14 0.79
C TYR A 67 4.31 2.24 0.09
N LYS A 68 2.99 2.04 -0.06
CA LYS A 68 2.11 2.99 -0.75
C LYS A 68 1.79 4.20 0.14
N ARG A 69 1.88 5.39 -0.44
CA ARG A 69 1.36 6.65 0.11
C ARG A 69 0.32 7.30 -0.82
N THR A 70 -0.29 6.46 -1.64
CA THR A 70 -1.33 6.79 -2.62
C THR A 70 -2.55 5.93 -2.30
N ASP A 71 -3.74 6.51 -2.40
CA ASP A 71 -5.01 5.81 -2.17
C ASP A 71 -5.25 4.71 -3.22
N ASP A 72 -5.99 3.66 -2.83
CA ASP A 72 -6.23 2.47 -3.66
C ASP A 72 -6.83 2.81 -5.03
N ASP A 73 -7.77 3.76 -5.07
CA ASP A 73 -8.44 4.20 -6.30
C ASP A 73 -7.48 4.70 -7.38
N PHE A 74 -6.27 5.12 -7.01
CA PHE A 74 -5.27 5.67 -7.92
C PHE A 74 -4.11 4.72 -8.20
N LEU A 75 -4.03 3.55 -7.55
CA LEU A 75 -2.85 2.67 -7.60
C LEU A 75 -2.64 1.94 -8.92
N ASP A 76 -3.72 1.58 -9.61
CA ASP A 76 -3.66 0.82 -10.86
C ASP A 76 -4.82 1.23 -11.78
N PRO A 77 -4.55 1.94 -12.90
CA PRO A 77 -5.58 2.37 -13.83
C PRO A 77 -6.23 1.21 -14.60
N GLU A 78 -5.66 -0.01 -14.59
CA GLU A 78 -6.30 -1.18 -15.19
C GLU A 78 -7.47 -1.71 -14.33
N VAL A 79 -7.49 -1.40 -13.03
CA VAL A 79 -8.46 -1.95 -12.07
C VAL A 79 -9.34 -0.88 -11.44
N PHE A 80 -8.77 0.27 -11.11
CA PHE A 80 -9.45 1.34 -10.39
C PHE A 80 -9.78 2.51 -11.34
N ARG A 81 -9.29 3.71 -11.05
CA ARG A 81 -9.55 4.89 -11.88
C ARG A 81 -8.71 4.85 -13.15
N PRO A 82 -9.34 4.73 -14.35
CA PRO A 82 -8.59 4.65 -15.61
C PRO A 82 -7.91 5.97 -16.00
N ASP A 83 -8.32 7.08 -15.40
CA ASP A 83 -7.70 8.41 -15.56
C ASP A 83 -6.54 8.66 -14.58
N SER A 84 -6.21 7.70 -13.71
CA SER A 84 -5.11 7.85 -12.76
C SER A 84 -3.75 7.88 -13.46
N MET A 85 -2.97 8.93 -13.16
CA MET A 85 -1.57 9.06 -13.53
C MET A 85 -0.62 8.75 -12.36
N LEU A 86 -1.16 8.40 -11.20
CA LEU A 86 -0.42 8.21 -9.94
C LEU A 86 -0.17 6.72 -9.63
N GLY A 87 -0.68 5.83 -10.48
CA GLY A 87 -0.64 4.39 -10.33
C GLY A 87 0.20 3.70 -11.38
N VAL A 88 0.57 2.45 -11.12
CA VAL A 88 1.35 1.61 -12.03
C VAL A 88 0.39 0.62 -12.70
N PRO A 89 0.19 0.71 -14.03
CA PRO A 89 -0.64 -0.26 -14.75
C PRO A 89 -0.15 -1.70 -14.51
N GLY A 90 -1.05 -2.59 -14.11
CA GLY A 90 -0.74 -4.00 -13.84
C GLY A 90 -0.16 -4.28 -12.44
N LEU A 91 -0.14 -3.28 -11.56
CA LEU A 91 0.27 -3.46 -10.16
C LEU A 91 -0.59 -4.48 -9.44
N VAL A 92 -1.92 -4.40 -9.58
CA VAL A 92 -2.85 -5.32 -8.91
C VAL A 92 -2.62 -6.75 -9.38
N ARG A 93 -2.40 -6.97 -10.70
CA ARG A 93 -2.07 -8.29 -11.23
C ARG A 93 -0.77 -8.83 -10.61
N SER A 94 0.24 -7.99 -10.49
CA SER A 94 1.54 -8.36 -9.89
C SER A 94 1.40 -8.73 -8.41
N VAL A 95 0.52 -8.03 -7.67
CA VAL A 95 0.19 -8.36 -6.28
C VAL A 95 -0.55 -9.69 -6.19
N LEU A 96 -1.57 -9.90 -7.03
CA LEU A 96 -2.34 -11.15 -7.06
C LEU A 96 -1.49 -12.36 -7.46
N ALA A 97 -0.48 -12.15 -8.32
CA ALA A 97 0.51 -13.17 -8.67
C ALA A 97 1.54 -13.45 -7.55
N GLY A 98 1.52 -12.71 -6.44
CA GLY A 98 2.45 -12.88 -5.32
C GLY A 98 3.89 -12.45 -5.64
N ASN A 99 4.09 -11.63 -6.67
CA ASN A 99 5.42 -11.20 -7.12
C ASN A 99 5.91 -9.90 -6.47
N VAL A 100 4.98 -9.13 -5.88
CA VAL A 100 5.22 -7.88 -5.15
C VAL A 100 4.21 -7.75 -4.01
N VAL A 101 4.62 -7.16 -2.89
CA VAL A 101 3.74 -6.87 -1.75
C VAL A 101 3.53 -5.37 -1.63
N VAL A 102 2.28 -4.94 -1.47
CA VAL A 102 1.93 -3.54 -1.21
C VAL A 102 1.54 -3.37 0.25
N ALA A 103 2.16 -2.40 0.91
CA ALA A 103 1.91 -2.04 2.30
C ALA A 103 1.37 -0.59 2.37
N ASN A 104 0.24 -0.29 2.98
CA ASN A 104 -0.77 -1.23 3.46
C ASN A 104 -1.44 -2.00 2.32
N ALA A 105 -2.01 -3.17 2.62
CA ALA A 105 -2.70 -4.00 1.63
C ALA A 105 -3.83 -3.23 0.94
N ILE A 106 -4.10 -3.57 -0.32
CA ILE A 106 -5.21 -3.01 -1.09
C ILE A 106 -6.53 -3.47 -0.44
N GLY A 107 -7.47 -2.53 -0.24
CA GLY A 107 -8.78 -2.81 0.36
C GLY A 107 -8.80 -2.80 1.88
N ASN A 108 -7.70 -2.44 2.56
CA ASN A 108 -7.67 -2.37 4.03
C ASN A 108 -8.60 -1.30 4.63
N GLY A 109 -9.09 -0.35 3.81
CA GLY A 109 -9.99 0.72 4.24
C GLY A 109 -11.32 0.25 4.83
N ILE A 110 -11.81 -0.95 4.48
CA ILE A 110 -13.04 -1.51 5.06
C ILE A 110 -12.95 -1.68 6.59
N ALA A 111 -11.74 -1.93 7.10
CA ALA A 111 -11.51 -2.12 8.53
C ALA A 111 -11.61 -0.83 9.35
N ASP A 112 -11.36 0.32 8.73
CA ASP A 112 -11.38 1.65 9.35
C ASP A 112 -12.60 2.48 8.89
N ASP A 113 -13.56 1.85 8.22
CA ASP A 113 -14.81 2.52 7.87
C ASP A 113 -15.60 2.89 9.15
N LYS A 114 -16.30 4.03 9.11
CA LYS A 114 -17.06 4.55 10.26
C LYS A 114 -18.14 3.58 10.73
N LEU A 115 -18.73 2.79 9.84
CA LEU A 115 -19.67 1.75 10.22
C LEU A 115 -18.94 0.60 10.91
N THR A 116 -17.83 0.12 10.33
CA THR A 116 -17.01 -0.95 10.91
C THR A 116 -16.51 -0.60 12.30
N TYR A 117 -16.16 0.67 12.56
CA TYR A 117 -15.73 1.17 13.86
C TYR A 117 -16.65 0.72 15.01
N THR A 118 -17.96 0.79 14.79
CA THR A 118 -18.96 0.43 15.82
C THR A 118 -18.96 -1.05 16.20
N TYR A 119 -18.32 -1.91 15.42
CA TYR A 119 -18.20 -3.34 15.67
C TYR A 119 -16.84 -3.74 16.26
N ILE A 120 -15.87 -2.83 16.39
CA ILE A 120 -14.51 -3.15 16.88
C ILE A 120 -14.50 -3.93 18.21
N PRO A 121 -15.31 -3.58 19.23
CA PRO A 121 -15.37 -4.36 20.46
C PRO A 121 -15.76 -5.83 20.25
N ASP A 122 -16.71 -6.09 19.36
CA ASP A 122 -17.18 -7.43 19.05
C ASP A 122 -16.17 -8.21 18.22
N LEU A 123 -15.47 -7.53 17.30
CA LEU A 123 -14.36 -8.14 16.54
C LEU A 123 -13.21 -8.57 17.45
N ILE A 124 -12.87 -7.78 18.46
CA ILE A 124 -11.85 -8.14 19.47
C ILE A 124 -12.26 -9.42 20.21
N ARG A 125 -13.50 -9.46 20.73
CA ARG A 125 -14.01 -10.66 21.41
C ARG A 125 -14.05 -11.88 20.48
N TYR A 126 -14.46 -11.69 19.24
CA TYR A 126 -14.57 -12.76 18.27
C TYR A 126 -13.21 -13.34 17.86
N TYR A 127 -12.25 -12.49 17.47
CA TYR A 127 -10.96 -12.95 16.94
C TYR A 127 -9.93 -13.29 18.03
N LEU A 128 -9.96 -12.59 19.16
CA LEU A 128 -8.95 -12.73 20.21
C LEU A 128 -9.48 -13.46 21.45
N SER A 129 -10.80 -13.65 21.58
CA SER A 129 -11.43 -14.20 22.79
C SER A 129 -11.09 -13.39 24.06
N GLU A 130 -10.91 -12.08 23.91
CA GLU A 130 -10.51 -11.13 24.95
C GLU A 130 -11.50 -9.96 25.04
N GLU A 131 -11.51 -9.28 26.19
CA GLU A 131 -12.24 -8.01 26.32
C GLU A 131 -11.37 -6.84 25.83
N PRO A 132 -11.96 -5.83 25.15
CA PRO A 132 -11.24 -4.64 24.70
C PRO A 132 -10.57 -3.90 25.86
N ILE A 133 -9.26 -3.71 25.76
CA ILE A 133 -8.48 -2.93 26.76
C ILE A 133 -8.80 -1.44 26.64
N LEU A 134 -8.92 -0.94 25.40
CA LEU A 134 -9.30 0.44 25.10
C LEU A 134 -10.79 0.48 24.73
N PRO A 135 -11.62 1.28 25.42
CA PRO A 135 -13.01 1.41 25.08
C PRO A 135 -13.18 2.24 23.80
N ASN A 136 -14.16 1.87 22.98
CA ASN A 136 -14.60 2.72 21.88
C ASN A 136 -15.39 3.93 22.40
N VAL A 137 -15.39 5.00 21.61
CA VAL A 137 -16.27 6.15 21.81
C VAL A 137 -17.66 5.80 21.30
N ASP A 138 -18.68 6.16 22.06
CA ASP A 138 -20.08 5.96 21.68
C ASP A 138 -20.38 6.63 20.34
N THR A 139 -20.72 5.81 19.34
CA THR A 139 -20.99 6.25 17.97
C THR A 139 -22.35 5.71 17.54
N TRP A 140 -23.24 6.62 17.16
CA TRP A 140 -24.64 6.31 16.86
C TRP A 140 -24.84 6.10 15.36
N ARG A 141 -25.49 4.99 15.00
CA ARG A 141 -25.97 4.76 13.64
C ARG A 141 -27.33 5.43 13.48
N LEU A 142 -27.62 5.96 12.28
CA LEU A 142 -28.85 6.69 11.99
C LEU A 142 -30.05 5.77 11.67
N GLU A 143 -29.96 4.49 12.03
CA GLU A 143 -30.98 3.46 11.82
C GLU A 143 -31.97 3.38 12.99
#